data_AF-A0A493TMH1-F1
#
_entry.id   AF-A0A493TMH1-F1
#
_cell.length_a   1.000
_cell.length_b   1.000
_cell.length_c   1.000
_cell.angle_alpha   90.00
_cell.angle_beta   90.00
_cell.angle_gamma   90.00
#
_symmetry.space_group_name_H-M   'P 1'
#
loop_
_entity.id
_entity.type
_entity.pdbx_description
1 polymer ?
#
loop_
_entity_poly.entity_id
_entity_poly.type
_entity_poly.pdbx_seq_one_letter_code
_entity_poly.pdbx_strand_id
1 'polypeptide(L)'
;MAAATERPGAMHPLPRGIREMSREETVCKYCGVSYLILHEFKAMEEKVKALEKQITFYEGSVEREKRLQEELQSLYLDLEHCRADRESKTERITNLTKELKAKQDELKNAKEDLRYFQEEKEAAYKQSQVLRNTLEHHCSTLNKAVSLFPFIRSELENIKEVVSSNLESWAALKEEIFVQIKTVSKEALTEIPKLNQRLAKSQRENESLQEKVKHLTLVADTVELKTQQLQTSLQQGNELQSRCRELQKETLEDRAERFFPTCCMSLWCWAAGLKARRDAVETSKEQE
;
A
#
# COMPACT_ATOMS: atom_id res chain seq x y z
N MET A 1 29.95 61.91 -122.20
CA MET A 1 31.14 62.53 -122.83
C MET A 1 31.92 61.43 -123.54
N ALA A 2 32.23 61.70 -124.81
CA ALA A 2 33.09 60.98 -125.76
C ALA A 2 33.49 59.52 -125.48
N ALA A 3 32.91 58.61 -126.27
CA ALA A 3 33.48 57.29 -126.50
C ALA A 3 34.79 57.43 -127.31
N ALA A 4 35.92 57.16 -126.67
CA ALA A 4 37.21 57.06 -127.33
C ALA A 4 37.37 55.66 -127.92
N THR A 5 37.38 55.60 -129.24
CA THR A 5 37.57 54.39 -130.04
C THR A 5 39.03 53.92 -129.91
N GLU A 6 39.30 52.99 -128.99
CA GLU A 6 40.60 52.29 -128.97
C GLU A 6 40.67 51.32 -130.16
N ARG A 7 41.59 51.58 -131.11
CA ARG A 7 41.96 50.62 -132.16
C ARG A 7 42.82 49.52 -131.54
N PRO A 8 42.52 48.22 -131.74
CA PRO A 8 43.43 47.14 -131.41
C PRO A 8 44.62 47.18 -132.39
N GLY A 9 45.70 47.85 -132.00
CA GLY A 9 46.97 47.77 -132.72
C GLY A 9 47.65 46.45 -132.41
N ALA A 10 47.37 45.41 -133.18
CA ALA A 10 48.17 44.18 -133.13
C ALA A 10 49.60 44.52 -133.58
N MET A 11 50.52 44.62 -132.63
CA MET A 11 51.92 44.90 -132.88
C MET A 11 52.62 43.59 -133.25
N HIS A 12 53.07 43.47 -134.49
CA HIS A 12 53.85 42.31 -134.92
C HIS A 12 55.27 42.40 -134.33
N PRO A 13 55.83 41.30 -133.79
CA PRO A 13 57.19 41.31 -133.26
C PRO A 13 58.18 41.68 -134.36
N LEU A 14 59.19 42.50 -134.03
CA LEU A 14 60.26 42.83 -134.97
C LEU A 14 60.93 41.55 -135.51
N PRO A 15 61.25 41.50 -136.82
CA PRO A 15 62.00 40.39 -137.42
C PRO A 15 63.31 40.13 -136.67
N ARG A 16 63.69 38.85 -136.53
CA ARG A 16 64.81 38.39 -135.69
C ARG A 16 66.11 39.20 -135.90
N GLY A 17 66.47 39.47 -137.16
CA GLY A 17 67.68 40.21 -137.51
C GLY A 17 67.74 41.67 -137.05
N ILE A 18 66.59 42.35 -136.86
CA ILE A 18 66.54 43.74 -136.36
C ILE A 18 66.52 43.77 -134.83
N ARG A 19 65.93 42.74 -134.21
CA ARG A 19 65.81 42.62 -132.75
C ARG A 19 67.13 42.31 -132.07
N GLU A 20 68.05 41.65 -132.77
CA GLU A 20 69.36 41.21 -132.28
C GLU A 20 70.48 42.23 -132.55
N MET A 21 70.19 43.35 -133.22
CA MET A 21 71.18 44.40 -133.47
C MET A 21 71.60 45.09 -132.17
N SER A 22 72.87 45.48 -132.12
CA SER A 22 73.41 46.28 -131.01
C SER A 22 72.87 47.71 -131.07
N ARG A 23 72.84 48.41 -129.92
CA ARG A 23 72.31 49.77 -129.83
C ARG A 23 73.12 50.78 -130.66
N GLU A 24 74.39 50.48 -130.93
CA GLU A 24 75.27 51.29 -131.77
C GLU A 24 74.88 51.24 -133.26
N GLU A 25 74.23 50.15 -133.69
CA GLU A 25 73.79 49.95 -135.07
C GLU A 25 72.40 50.53 -135.34
N THR A 26 71.57 50.68 -134.30
CA THR A 26 70.21 51.22 -134.42
C THR A 26 70.15 52.74 -134.27
N VAL A 27 71.27 53.40 -134.00
CA VAL A 27 71.34 54.85 -133.71
C VAL A 27 71.97 55.62 -134.87
N CYS A 28 71.34 56.73 -135.26
CA CYS A 28 71.86 57.62 -136.29
C CYS A 28 73.18 58.26 -135.85
N LYS A 29 74.26 58.06 -136.63
CA LYS A 29 75.61 58.57 -136.33
C LYS A 29 75.71 60.11 -136.28
N TYR A 30 74.75 60.84 -136.87
CA TYR A 30 74.79 62.31 -136.95
C TYR A 30 73.95 63.02 -135.89
N CYS A 31 72.80 62.46 -135.49
CA CYS A 31 71.90 63.08 -134.50
C CYS A 31 71.69 62.25 -133.22
N GLY A 32 72.22 61.02 -133.16
CA GLY A 32 72.15 60.17 -131.96
C GLY A 32 70.78 59.57 -131.66
N VAL A 33 69.79 59.74 -132.55
CA VAL A 33 68.43 59.20 -132.36
C VAL A 33 68.34 57.76 -132.88
N SER A 34 67.72 56.86 -132.10
CA SER A 34 67.43 55.48 -132.50
C SER A 34 66.41 55.43 -133.65
N TYR A 35 66.72 54.71 -134.73
CA TYR A 35 65.77 54.40 -135.80
C TYR A 35 64.59 53.53 -135.30
N LEU A 36 64.71 52.93 -134.11
CA LEU A 36 63.68 52.12 -133.45
C LEU A 36 63.00 52.85 -132.28
N ILE A 37 63.21 54.17 -132.13
CA ILE A 37 62.72 54.96 -130.99
C ILE A 37 61.22 54.73 -130.69
N LEU A 38 60.38 54.61 -131.73
CA LEU A 38 58.95 54.34 -131.58
C LEU A 38 58.65 52.95 -130.98
N HIS A 39 59.44 51.92 -131.33
CA HIS A 39 59.32 50.58 -130.76
C HIS A 39 59.82 50.54 -129.30
N GLU A 40 60.93 51.24 -129.01
CA GLU A 40 61.47 51.38 -127.65
C GLU A 40 60.49 52.09 -126.71
N PHE A 41 59.87 53.18 -127.16
CA PHE A 41 58.82 53.87 -126.41
C PHE A 41 57.60 52.97 -126.15
N LYS A 42 57.11 52.24 -127.15
CA LYS A 42 56.00 51.30 -126.97
C LYS A 42 56.34 50.15 -126.02
N ALA A 43 57.55 49.59 -126.11
CA ALA A 43 58.01 48.56 -125.19
C ALA A 43 58.12 49.08 -123.74
N MET A 44 58.52 50.34 -123.56
CA MET A 44 58.47 50.98 -122.25
C MET A 44 57.03 51.25 -121.78
N GLU A 45 56.14 51.69 -122.66
CA GLU A 45 54.73 51.91 -122.34
C GLU A 45 54.03 50.62 -121.89
N GLU A 46 54.28 49.50 -122.57
CA GLU A 46 53.79 48.18 -122.17
C GLU A 46 54.37 47.73 -120.83
N LYS A 47 55.67 47.99 -120.57
CA LYS A 47 56.29 47.71 -119.27
C LYS A 47 55.69 48.56 -118.16
N VAL A 48 55.46 49.84 -118.40
CA VAL A 48 54.81 50.74 -117.44
C VAL A 48 53.39 50.26 -117.16
N LYS A 49 52.59 49.94 -118.19
CA LYS A 49 51.26 49.33 -118.04
C LYS A 49 51.29 48.02 -117.27
N ALA A 50 52.30 47.18 -117.48
CA ALA A 50 52.47 45.93 -116.73
C ALA A 50 52.82 46.19 -115.26
N LEU A 51 53.69 47.15 -114.98
CA LEU A 51 54.06 47.56 -113.62
C LEU A 51 52.88 48.22 -112.89
N GLU A 52 52.11 49.09 -113.55
CA GLU A 52 50.89 49.69 -112.99
C GLU A 52 49.86 48.62 -112.59
N LYS A 53 49.69 47.58 -113.42
CA LYS A 53 48.86 46.41 -113.08
C LYS A 53 49.40 45.62 -111.89
N GLN A 54 50.72 45.52 -111.75
CA GLN A 54 51.34 44.87 -110.58
C GLN A 54 51.17 45.71 -109.31
N ILE A 55 51.35 47.03 -109.38
CA ILE A 55 51.19 47.95 -108.26
C ILE A 55 49.75 47.88 -107.74
N THR A 56 48.76 48.03 -108.61
CA THR A 56 47.34 47.94 -108.23
C THR A 56 46.98 46.56 -107.65
N PHE A 57 47.59 45.48 -108.13
CA PHE A 57 47.44 44.15 -107.54
C PHE A 57 48.03 44.06 -106.12
N TYR A 58 49.25 44.58 -105.91
CA TYR A 58 49.92 44.56 -104.62
C TYR A 58 49.23 45.47 -103.60
N GLU A 59 48.78 46.65 -103.99
CA GLU A 59 47.94 47.52 -103.15
C GLU A 59 46.70 46.77 -102.66
N GLY A 60 45.96 46.11 -103.58
CA GLY A 60 44.82 45.27 -103.19
C GLY A 60 45.19 44.11 -102.28
N SER A 61 46.43 43.60 -102.35
CA SER A 61 46.94 42.56 -101.43
C SER A 61 47.24 43.10 -100.04
N VAL A 62 47.86 44.28 -99.96
CA VAL A 62 48.11 44.97 -98.69
C VAL A 62 46.79 45.23 -97.95
N GLU A 63 45.75 45.67 -98.66
CA GLU A 63 44.47 45.93 -98.00
C GLU A 63 43.72 44.66 -97.58
N ARG A 64 43.94 43.53 -98.26
CA ARG A 64 43.44 42.23 -97.80
C ARG A 64 44.14 41.80 -96.52
N GLU A 65 45.47 41.91 -96.47
CA GLU A 65 46.27 41.55 -95.30
C GLU A 65 45.90 42.41 -94.09
N LYS A 66 45.73 43.72 -94.31
CA LYS A 66 45.31 44.64 -93.24
C LYS A 66 43.96 44.24 -92.65
N ARG A 67 42.97 43.92 -93.48
CA ARG A 67 41.66 43.43 -93.01
C ARG A 67 41.77 42.12 -92.25
N LEU A 68 42.56 41.17 -92.75
CA LEU A 68 42.81 39.91 -92.05
C LEU A 68 43.49 40.13 -90.69
N GLN A 69 44.40 41.09 -90.60
CA GLN A 69 45.07 41.43 -89.35
C GLN A 69 44.10 42.07 -88.33
N GLU A 70 43.19 42.94 -88.80
CA GLU A 70 42.11 43.51 -87.97
C GLU A 70 41.12 42.42 -87.49
N GLU A 71 40.70 41.52 -88.37
CA GLU A 71 39.86 40.36 -88.02
C GLU A 71 40.54 39.44 -87.01
N LEU A 72 41.83 39.16 -87.19
CA LEU A 72 42.62 38.34 -86.27
C LEU A 72 42.70 39.00 -84.88
N GLN A 73 42.92 40.31 -84.82
CA GLN A 73 42.94 41.05 -83.55
C GLN A 73 41.58 41.01 -82.85
N SER A 74 40.48 41.18 -83.58
CA SER A 74 39.14 41.04 -83.04
C SER A 74 38.92 39.64 -82.45
N LEU A 75 39.30 38.59 -83.19
CA LEU A 75 39.16 37.21 -82.73
C LEU A 75 40.00 36.91 -81.48
N TYR A 76 41.20 37.46 -81.38
CA TYR A 76 42.01 37.33 -80.17
C TYR A 76 41.33 37.97 -78.96
N LEU A 77 40.77 39.18 -79.13
CA LEU A 77 40.06 39.87 -78.05
C LEU A 77 38.82 39.08 -77.60
N ASP A 78 38.05 38.53 -78.54
CA ASP A 78 36.87 37.70 -78.26
C ASP A 78 37.26 36.42 -77.51
N LEU A 79 38.39 35.79 -77.88
CA LEU A 79 38.89 34.58 -77.23
C LEU A 79 39.37 34.86 -75.79
N GLU A 80 40.04 35.99 -75.56
CA GLU A 80 40.43 36.46 -74.23
C GLU A 80 39.20 36.68 -73.35
N HIS A 81 38.17 37.34 -73.90
CA HIS A 81 36.91 37.59 -73.20
C HIS A 81 36.17 36.30 -72.86
N CYS A 82 36.05 35.37 -73.82
CA CYS A 82 35.44 34.06 -73.59
C CYS A 82 36.19 33.24 -72.53
N ARG A 83 37.53 33.35 -72.48
CA ARG A 83 38.35 32.69 -71.47
C ARG A 83 38.03 33.23 -70.08
N ALA A 84 38.03 34.55 -69.92
CA ALA A 84 37.73 35.20 -68.65
C ALA A 84 36.31 34.88 -68.16
N ASP A 85 35.32 34.88 -69.06
CA ASP A 85 33.93 34.51 -68.74
C ASP A 85 33.83 33.03 -68.33
N ARG A 86 34.51 32.12 -69.04
CA ARG A 86 34.57 30.70 -68.67
C ARG A 86 35.21 30.50 -67.29
N GLU A 87 36.31 31.19 -67.00
CA GLU A 87 36.99 31.12 -65.70
C GLU A 87 36.07 31.60 -64.57
N SER A 88 35.43 32.76 -64.73
CA SER A 88 34.43 33.29 -63.78
C SER A 88 33.26 32.33 -63.55
N LYS A 89 32.70 31.75 -64.62
CA LYS A 89 31.63 30.75 -64.53
C LYS A 89 32.09 29.48 -63.80
N THR A 90 33.32 29.03 -64.07
CA THR A 90 33.89 27.84 -63.41
C THR A 90 34.07 28.09 -61.92
N GLU A 91 34.62 29.25 -61.53
CA GLU A 91 34.76 29.64 -60.13
C GLU A 91 33.40 29.68 -59.42
N ARG A 92 32.40 30.30 -60.06
CA ARG A 92 31.02 30.34 -59.54
C ARG A 92 30.44 28.94 -59.34
N ILE A 93 30.61 28.03 -60.29
CA ILE A 93 30.16 26.63 -60.17
C ILE A 93 30.86 25.94 -59.00
N THR A 94 32.17 26.13 -58.83
CA THR A 94 32.89 25.51 -57.70
C THR A 94 32.41 26.02 -56.35
N ASN A 95 32.13 27.32 -56.22
CA ASN A 95 31.60 27.90 -54.99
C ASN A 95 30.18 27.39 -54.69
N LEU A 96 29.29 27.39 -55.68
CA LEU A 96 27.94 26.82 -55.53
C LEU A 96 27.97 25.32 -55.18
N THR A 97 28.94 24.57 -55.71
CA THR A 97 29.10 23.15 -55.38
C THR A 97 29.51 22.96 -53.91
N LYS A 98 30.39 23.82 -53.38
CA LYS A 98 30.78 23.81 -51.97
C LYS A 98 29.59 24.15 -51.06
N GLU A 99 28.83 25.19 -51.40
CA GLU A 99 27.63 25.59 -50.66
C GLU A 99 26.57 24.48 -50.66
N LEU A 100 26.32 23.86 -51.82
CA LEU A 100 25.37 22.76 -51.94
C LEU A 100 25.76 21.58 -51.03
N LYS A 101 27.06 21.24 -51.00
CA LYS A 101 27.57 20.18 -50.14
C LYS A 101 27.40 20.52 -48.66
N ALA A 102 27.74 21.75 -48.26
CA ALA A 102 27.52 22.21 -46.89
C ALA A 102 26.05 22.14 -46.49
N LYS A 103 25.12 22.56 -47.37
CA LYS A 103 23.68 22.47 -47.11
C LYS A 103 23.18 21.02 -47.06
N GLN A 104 23.77 20.13 -47.85
CA GLN A 104 23.46 18.70 -47.79
C GLN A 104 23.89 18.08 -46.45
N ASP A 105 25.07 18.45 -45.94
CA ASP A 105 25.57 18.00 -44.65
C ASP A 105 24.72 18.57 -43.48
N GLU A 106 24.36 19.85 -43.53
CA GLU A 106 23.42 20.46 -42.58
C GLU A 106 22.07 19.73 -42.54
N LEU A 107 21.51 19.40 -43.72
CA LEU A 107 20.24 18.68 -43.82
C LEU A 107 20.35 17.25 -43.24
N LYS A 108 21.50 16.59 -43.43
CA LYS A 108 21.74 15.26 -42.86
C LYS A 108 21.78 15.33 -41.33
N ASN A 109 22.52 16.28 -40.77
CA ASN A 109 22.58 16.48 -39.32
C ASN A 109 21.21 16.81 -38.74
N ALA A 110 20.45 17.72 -39.36
CA ALA A 110 19.11 18.07 -38.92
C ALA A 110 18.14 16.86 -38.94
N LYS A 111 18.32 15.92 -39.89
CA LYS A 111 17.53 14.67 -39.90
C LYS A 111 17.92 13.72 -38.77
N GLU A 112 19.20 13.68 -38.39
CA GLU A 112 19.68 12.88 -37.27
C GLU A 112 19.14 13.44 -35.95
N ASP A 113 19.18 14.77 -35.77
CA ASP A 113 18.59 15.47 -34.62
C ASP A 113 17.08 15.25 -34.53
N LEU A 114 16.37 15.32 -35.65
CA LEU A 114 14.92 15.06 -35.69
C LEU A 114 14.59 13.64 -35.20
N ARG A 115 15.38 12.65 -35.63
CA ARG A 115 15.22 11.26 -35.18
C ARG A 115 15.48 11.14 -33.69
N TYR A 116 16.55 11.76 -33.19
CA TYR A 116 16.87 11.79 -31.76
C TYR A 116 15.73 12.40 -30.94
N PHE A 117 15.23 13.57 -31.31
CA PHE A 117 14.12 14.21 -30.60
C PHE A 117 12.82 13.41 -30.67
N GLN A 118 12.59 12.67 -31.75
CA GLN A 118 11.44 11.79 -31.88
C GLN A 118 11.51 10.60 -30.92
N GLU A 119 12.69 10.00 -30.76
CA GLU A 119 12.95 8.94 -29.77
C GLU A 119 12.79 9.46 -28.33
N GLU A 120 13.34 10.64 -28.02
CA GLU A 120 13.20 11.27 -26.70
C GLU A 120 11.73 11.60 -26.37
N LYS A 121 10.98 12.12 -27.35
CA LYS A 121 9.54 12.35 -27.22
C LYS A 121 8.78 11.06 -26.94
N GLU A 122 9.11 9.97 -27.63
CA GLU A 122 8.44 8.68 -27.42
C GLU A 122 8.76 8.10 -26.04
N ALA A 123 10.00 8.23 -25.57
CA ALA A 123 10.41 7.82 -24.23
C ALA A 123 9.65 8.62 -23.14
N ALA A 124 9.59 9.94 -23.29
CA ALA A 124 8.84 10.82 -22.38
C ALA A 124 7.34 10.49 -22.37
N TYR A 125 6.76 10.18 -23.53
CA TYR A 125 5.36 9.76 -23.64
C TYR A 125 5.10 8.43 -22.90
N LYS A 126 5.96 7.42 -23.07
CA LYS A 126 5.87 6.14 -22.36
C LYS A 126 5.96 6.35 -20.84
N GLN A 127 6.87 7.21 -20.38
CA GLN A 127 6.99 7.53 -18.95
C GLN A 127 5.73 8.22 -18.41
N SER A 128 5.17 9.19 -19.15
CA SER A 128 3.91 9.84 -18.79
C SER A 128 2.74 8.86 -18.67
N GLN A 129 2.68 7.88 -19.59
CA GLN A 129 1.63 6.86 -19.57
C GLN A 129 1.75 5.95 -18.33
N VAL A 130 2.95 5.54 -17.95
CA VAL A 130 3.19 4.77 -16.72
C VAL A 130 2.72 5.56 -15.50
N LEU A 131 3.14 6.82 -15.37
CA LEU A 131 2.73 7.68 -14.25
C LEU A 131 1.22 7.85 -14.17
N ARG A 132 0.55 8.01 -15.31
CA ARG A 132 -0.91 8.10 -15.38
C ARG A 132 -1.60 6.83 -14.88
N ASN A 133 -1.16 5.67 -15.34
CA ASN A 133 -1.71 4.39 -14.91
C ASN A 133 -1.51 4.17 -13.40
N THR A 134 -0.33 4.55 -12.87
CA THR A 134 -0.05 4.51 -11.44
C THR A 134 -0.98 5.44 -10.66
N LEU A 135 -1.20 6.66 -11.16
CA LEU A 135 -2.11 7.62 -10.53
C LEU A 135 -3.54 7.10 -10.53
N GLU A 136 -4.03 6.55 -11.64
CA GLU A 136 -5.36 5.94 -11.73
C GLU A 136 -5.53 4.79 -10.73
N HIS A 137 -4.49 3.95 -10.56
CA HIS A 137 -4.48 2.88 -9.57
C HIS A 137 -4.55 3.43 -8.13
N HIS A 138 -3.78 4.47 -7.80
CA HIS A 138 -3.85 5.13 -6.50
C HIS A 138 -5.21 5.77 -6.24
N CYS A 139 -5.79 6.46 -7.22
CA CYS A 139 -7.14 7.02 -7.13
C CYS A 139 -8.19 5.93 -6.89
N SER A 140 -8.11 4.79 -7.60
CA SER A 140 -9.01 3.65 -7.38
C SER A 140 -8.88 3.09 -5.96
N THR A 141 -7.64 2.93 -5.47
CA THR A 141 -7.37 2.44 -4.12
C THR A 141 -7.89 3.39 -3.06
N LEU A 142 -7.66 4.70 -3.24
CA LEU A 142 -8.16 5.72 -2.34
C LEU A 142 -9.69 5.74 -2.32
N ASN A 143 -10.35 5.65 -3.47
CA ASN A 143 -11.80 5.59 -3.55
C ASN A 143 -12.37 4.36 -2.81
N LYS A 144 -11.70 3.20 -2.90
CA LYS A 144 -12.07 2.02 -2.11
C LYS A 144 -11.92 2.29 -0.61
N ALA A 145 -10.80 2.87 -0.17
CA ALA A 145 -10.60 3.21 1.24
C ALA A 145 -11.66 4.21 1.75
N VAL A 146 -11.96 5.25 0.97
CA VAL A 146 -12.98 6.25 1.30
C VAL A 146 -14.38 5.61 1.39
N SER A 147 -14.67 4.62 0.53
CA SER A 147 -15.95 3.89 0.58
C SER A 147 -16.15 3.06 1.86
N LEU A 148 -15.08 2.78 2.61
CA LEU A 148 -15.17 2.09 3.90
C LEU A 148 -15.48 3.04 5.07
N PHE A 149 -15.28 4.35 4.92
CA PHE A 149 -15.53 5.30 6.01
C PHE A 149 -16.98 5.33 6.50
N PRO A 150 -18.02 5.25 5.66
CA PRO A 150 -19.40 5.15 6.14
C PRO A 150 -19.63 3.93 7.04
N PHE A 151 -19.04 2.78 6.69
CA PHE A 151 -19.14 1.56 7.49
C PHE A 151 -18.41 1.72 8.83
N ILE A 152 -17.17 2.21 8.82
CA ILE A 152 -16.42 2.44 10.06
C ILE A 152 -17.19 3.43 10.96
N ARG A 153 -17.79 4.46 10.37
CA ARG A 153 -18.61 5.43 11.10
C ARG A 153 -19.86 4.79 11.71
N SER A 154 -20.57 3.92 10.99
CA SER A 154 -21.74 3.24 11.54
C SER A 154 -21.37 2.30 12.70
N GLU A 155 -20.26 1.56 12.57
CA GLU A 155 -19.77 0.70 13.66
C GLU A 155 -19.39 1.51 14.90
N LEU A 156 -18.79 2.69 14.71
CA LEU A 156 -18.46 3.57 15.83
C LEU A 156 -19.70 4.11 16.55
N GLU A 157 -20.74 4.50 15.80
CA GLU A 157 -22.02 4.91 16.41
C GLU A 157 -22.70 3.73 17.13
N ASN A 158 -22.70 2.53 16.54
CA ASN A 158 -23.22 1.32 17.19
C ASN A 158 -22.50 1.04 18.53
N ILE A 159 -21.17 1.10 18.56
CA ILE A 159 -20.38 0.92 19.79
C ILE A 159 -20.75 1.99 20.82
N LYS A 160 -20.87 3.25 20.38
CA LYS A 160 -21.25 4.37 21.26
C LYS A 160 -22.64 4.16 21.86
N GLU A 161 -23.62 3.68 21.10
CA GLU A 161 -24.96 3.36 21.59
C GLU A 161 -24.92 2.22 22.63
N VAL A 162 -24.18 1.14 22.35
CA VAL A 162 -24.02 0.02 23.28
C VAL A 162 -23.35 0.46 24.59
N VAL A 163 -22.30 1.27 24.51
CA VAL A 163 -21.63 1.80 25.72
C VAL A 163 -22.58 2.72 26.50
N SER A 164 -23.33 3.59 25.81
CA SER A 164 -24.26 4.52 26.46
C SER A 164 -25.37 3.77 27.20
N SER A 165 -26.01 2.80 26.54
CA SER A 165 -27.04 1.96 27.15
C SER A 165 -26.55 1.12 28.34
N ASN A 166 -25.32 0.59 28.26
CA ASN A 166 -24.71 -0.12 29.37
C ASN A 166 -24.42 0.80 30.57
N LEU A 167 -23.96 2.03 30.32
CA LEU A 167 -23.75 3.03 31.39
C LEU A 167 -25.06 3.39 32.08
N GLU A 168 -26.15 3.58 31.32
CA GLU A 168 -27.49 3.82 31.86
C GLU A 168 -27.97 2.62 32.70
N SER A 169 -27.79 1.40 32.19
CA SER A 169 -28.15 0.17 32.89
C SER A 169 -27.37 0.00 34.19
N TRP A 170 -26.07 0.30 34.17
CA TRP A 170 -25.22 0.28 35.36
C TRP A 170 -25.65 1.32 36.39
N ALA A 171 -26.00 2.53 35.95
CA ALA A 171 -26.51 3.58 36.83
C ALA A 171 -27.83 3.15 37.51
N ALA A 172 -28.75 2.55 36.76
CA ALA A 172 -30.00 2.02 37.29
C ALA A 172 -29.76 0.89 38.31
N LEU A 173 -28.90 -0.08 37.98
CA LEU A 173 -28.56 -1.19 38.89
C LEU A 173 -27.91 -0.69 40.18
N LYS A 174 -27.00 0.29 40.07
CA LYS A 174 -26.36 0.90 41.23
C LYS A 174 -27.40 1.52 42.16
N GLU A 175 -28.36 2.26 41.61
CA GLU A 175 -29.44 2.88 42.41
C GLU A 175 -30.33 1.81 43.05
N GLU A 176 -30.70 0.77 42.32
CA GLU A 176 -31.48 -0.35 42.84
C GLU A 176 -30.77 -1.05 44.00
N ILE A 177 -29.49 -1.40 43.85
CA ILE A 177 -28.67 -2.00 44.91
C ILE A 177 -28.63 -1.09 46.14
N PHE A 178 -28.47 0.22 45.94
CA PHE A 178 -28.44 1.17 47.04
C PHE A 178 -29.77 1.20 47.81
N VAL A 179 -30.90 1.19 47.10
CA VAL A 179 -32.24 1.09 47.70
C VAL A 179 -32.42 -0.23 48.45
N GLN A 180 -31.98 -1.35 47.87
CA GLN A 180 -32.05 -2.67 48.53
C GLN A 180 -31.21 -2.69 49.82
N ILE A 181 -29.96 -2.21 49.78
CA ILE A 181 -29.09 -2.11 50.96
C ILE A 181 -29.76 -1.28 52.05
N LYS A 182 -30.33 -0.12 51.70
CA LYS A 182 -31.03 0.76 52.65
C LYS A 182 -32.24 0.07 53.26
N THR A 183 -33.00 -0.66 52.47
CA THR A 183 -34.20 -1.40 52.91
C THR A 183 -33.82 -2.53 53.86
N VAL A 184 -32.89 -3.41 53.46
CA VAL A 184 -32.38 -4.50 54.29
C VAL A 184 -31.77 -3.98 55.59
N SER A 185 -31.00 -2.89 55.52
CA SER A 185 -30.40 -2.26 56.72
C SER A 185 -31.49 -1.75 57.67
N LYS A 186 -32.54 -1.11 57.14
CA LYS A 186 -33.67 -0.64 57.95
C LYS A 186 -34.42 -1.81 58.59
N GLU A 187 -34.71 -2.86 57.85
CA GLU A 187 -35.35 -4.08 58.36
C GLU A 187 -34.52 -4.72 59.47
N ALA A 188 -33.21 -4.90 59.24
CA ALA A 188 -32.28 -5.43 60.24
C ALA A 188 -32.24 -4.58 61.51
N LEU A 189 -32.20 -3.24 61.38
CA LEU A 189 -32.25 -2.32 62.52
C LEU A 189 -33.55 -2.44 63.33
N THR A 190 -34.66 -2.85 62.71
CA THR A 190 -35.93 -3.09 63.43
C THR A 190 -36.06 -4.49 64.01
N GLU A 191 -35.45 -5.51 63.42
CA GLU A 191 -35.53 -6.90 63.90
C GLU A 191 -34.52 -7.20 65.00
N ILE A 192 -33.30 -6.65 64.94
CA ILE A 192 -32.29 -6.81 66.00
C ILE A 192 -32.84 -6.51 67.41
N PRO A 193 -33.50 -5.36 67.68
CA PRO A 193 -34.03 -5.08 69.01
C PRO A 193 -35.16 -6.04 69.41
N LYS A 194 -36.00 -6.48 68.47
CA LYS A 194 -37.06 -7.47 68.73
C LYS A 194 -36.46 -8.82 69.13
N LEU A 195 -35.43 -9.28 68.43
CA LEU A 195 -34.72 -10.51 68.75
C LEU A 195 -34.01 -10.40 70.10
N ASN A 196 -33.33 -9.28 70.37
CA ASN A 196 -32.70 -9.04 71.68
C ASN A 196 -33.73 -9.02 72.82
N GLN A 197 -34.91 -8.45 72.60
CA GLN A 197 -35.99 -8.47 73.58
C GLN A 197 -36.49 -9.91 73.85
N ARG A 198 -36.67 -10.71 72.79
CA ARG A 198 -37.05 -12.13 72.91
C ARG A 198 -35.97 -12.93 73.63
N LEU A 199 -34.71 -12.70 73.30
CA LEU A 199 -33.55 -13.32 73.96
C LEU A 199 -33.52 -12.98 75.45
N ALA A 200 -33.65 -11.70 75.81
CA ALA A 200 -33.69 -11.26 77.21
C ALA A 200 -34.89 -11.83 77.99
N LYS A 201 -36.03 -12.03 77.33
CA LYS A 201 -37.18 -12.73 77.94
C LYS A 201 -36.85 -14.21 78.20
N SER A 202 -36.33 -14.91 77.19
CA SER A 202 -35.95 -16.32 77.33
C SER A 202 -34.83 -16.53 78.35
N GLN A 203 -33.86 -15.63 78.44
CA GLN A 203 -32.81 -15.65 79.46
C GLN A 203 -33.38 -15.54 80.88
N ARG A 204 -34.30 -14.60 81.13
CA ARG A 204 -34.98 -14.48 82.44
C ARG A 204 -35.79 -15.73 82.81
N GLU A 205 -36.48 -16.32 81.83
CA GLU A 205 -37.20 -17.58 82.03
C GLU A 205 -36.24 -18.72 82.37
N ASN A 206 -35.09 -18.80 81.69
CA ASN A 206 -34.05 -19.78 81.96
C ASN A 206 -33.45 -19.62 83.35
N GLU A 207 -33.15 -18.39 83.79
CA GLU A 207 -32.69 -18.10 85.16
C GLU A 207 -33.73 -18.52 86.21
N SER A 208 -35.01 -18.23 85.98
CA SER A 208 -36.10 -18.65 86.88
C SER A 208 -36.23 -20.17 86.95
N LEU A 209 -36.13 -20.87 85.81
CA LEU A 209 -36.15 -22.33 85.77
C LEU A 209 -34.92 -22.92 86.46
N GLN A 210 -33.73 -22.34 86.25
CA GLN A 210 -32.50 -22.76 86.91
C GLN A 210 -32.62 -22.62 88.43
N GLU A 211 -33.22 -21.53 88.93
CA GLU A 211 -33.45 -21.33 90.36
C GLU A 211 -34.46 -22.33 90.94
N LYS A 212 -35.54 -22.63 90.18
CA LYS A 212 -36.47 -23.70 90.55
C LYS A 212 -35.80 -25.07 90.60
N VAL A 213 -34.92 -25.38 89.64
CA VAL A 213 -34.15 -26.62 89.63
C VAL A 213 -33.26 -26.69 90.86
N LYS A 214 -32.49 -25.64 91.19
CA LYS A 214 -31.67 -25.61 92.42
C LYS A 214 -32.51 -25.86 93.68
N HIS A 215 -33.66 -25.19 93.80
CA HIS A 215 -34.58 -25.41 94.92
C HIS A 215 -35.07 -26.85 94.99
N LEU A 216 -35.49 -27.42 93.85
CA LEU A 216 -35.93 -28.82 93.78
C LEU A 216 -34.80 -29.80 94.11
N THR A 217 -33.56 -29.52 93.68
CA THR A 217 -32.38 -30.31 94.05
C THR A 217 -32.15 -30.25 95.56
N LEU A 218 -32.17 -29.07 96.19
CA LEU A 218 -32.05 -28.93 97.65
C LEU A 218 -33.16 -29.67 98.41
N VAL A 219 -34.40 -29.61 97.91
CA VAL A 219 -35.52 -30.36 98.47
C VAL A 219 -35.31 -31.86 98.30
N ALA A 220 -34.87 -32.32 97.13
CA ALA A 220 -34.56 -33.72 96.87
C ALA A 220 -33.47 -34.24 97.82
N ASP A 221 -32.37 -33.50 97.98
CA ASP A 221 -31.28 -33.82 98.92
C ASP A 221 -31.79 -33.89 100.37
N THR A 222 -32.70 -32.97 100.75
CA THR A 222 -33.32 -32.96 102.09
C THR A 222 -34.22 -34.19 102.31
N VAL A 223 -35.02 -34.55 101.30
CA VAL A 223 -35.87 -35.74 101.34
C VAL A 223 -35.01 -37.00 101.39
N GLU A 224 -33.92 -37.05 100.63
CA GLU A 224 -32.97 -38.17 100.64
C GLU A 224 -32.32 -38.30 102.03
N LEU A 225 -31.85 -37.20 102.63
CA LEU A 225 -31.33 -37.18 104.00
C LEU A 225 -32.38 -37.65 105.02
N LYS A 226 -33.62 -37.17 104.90
CA LYS A 226 -34.74 -37.60 105.76
C LYS A 226 -35.08 -39.09 105.57
N THR A 227 -34.98 -39.59 104.36
CA THR A 227 -35.19 -41.01 104.04
C THR A 227 -34.08 -41.86 104.66
N GLN A 228 -32.81 -41.46 104.54
CA GLN A 228 -31.69 -42.10 105.24
C GLN A 228 -31.88 -42.08 106.76
N GLN A 229 -32.34 -40.96 107.31
CA GLN A 229 -32.63 -40.81 108.74
C GLN A 229 -33.76 -41.75 109.19
N LEU A 230 -34.85 -41.84 108.42
CA LEU A 230 -35.95 -42.78 108.66
C LEU A 230 -35.52 -44.24 108.52
N GLN A 231 -34.64 -44.57 107.57
CA GLN A 231 -34.11 -45.92 107.38
C GLN A 231 -33.20 -46.34 108.54
N THR A 232 -32.45 -45.39 109.11
CA THR A 232 -31.66 -45.60 110.33
C THR A 232 -32.58 -45.81 111.54
N SER A 233 -33.64 -45.00 111.69
CA SER A 233 -34.65 -45.20 112.72
C SER A 233 -35.43 -46.50 112.57
N LEU A 234 -35.67 -46.96 111.33
CA LEU A 234 -36.29 -48.25 111.06
C LEU A 234 -35.36 -49.40 111.45
N GLN A 235 -34.05 -49.30 111.17
CA GLN A 235 -33.07 -50.26 111.67
C GLN A 235 -33.06 -50.30 113.20
N GLN A 236 -33.05 -49.15 113.88
CA GLN A 236 -33.15 -49.07 115.35
C GLN A 236 -34.47 -49.65 115.86
N GLY A 237 -35.59 -49.41 115.16
CA GLY A 237 -36.89 -49.99 115.47
C GLY A 237 -36.90 -51.52 115.34
N ASN A 238 -36.27 -52.05 114.28
CA ASN A 238 -36.10 -53.49 114.10
C ASN A 238 -35.20 -54.11 115.17
N GLU A 239 -34.16 -53.39 115.61
CA GLU A 239 -33.22 -53.80 116.66
C GLU A 239 -33.87 -53.77 118.06
N LEU A 240 -34.74 -52.78 118.32
CA LEU A 240 -35.59 -52.76 119.51
C LEU A 240 -36.65 -53.87 119.45
N GLN A 241 -37.20 -54.16 118.27
CA GLN A 241 -38.13 -55.27 118.09
C GLN A 241 -37.45 -56.64 118.29
N SER A 242 -36.20 -56.81 117.88
CA SER A 242 -35.43 -58.03 118.17
C SER A 242 -35.15 -58.15 119.67
N ARG A 243 -34.78 -57.05 120.35
CA ARG A 243 -34.63 -57.01 121.81
C ARG A 243 -35.93 -57.32 122.57
N CYS A 244 -37.08 -56.83 122.10
CA CYS A 244 -38.38 -57.18 122.70
C CYS A 244 -38.72 -58.67 122.52
N ARG A 245 -38.33 -59.28 121.39
CA ARG A 245 -38.47 -60.74 121.19
C ARG A 245 -37.52 -61.53 122.09
N GLU A 246 -36.33 -61.02 122.38
CA GLU A 246 -35.39 -61.63 123.35
C GLU A 246 -35.90 -61.53 124.79
N LEU A 247 -36.39 -60.36 125.22
CA LEU A 247 -36.95 -60.14 126.55
C LEU A 247 -38.26 -60.93 126.79
N GLN A 248 -39.09 -61.13 125.76
CA GLN A 248 -40.25 -62.05 125.84
C GLN A 248 -39.86 -63.52 126.00
N LYS A 249 -38.65 -63.90 125.57
CA LYS A 249 -38.12 -65.26 125.73
C LYS A 249 -37.58 -65.48 127.15
N GLU A 250 -36.91 -64.48 127.73
CA GLU A 250 -36.43 -64.53 129.13
C GLU A 250 -37.56 -64.47 130.17
N THR A 251 -38.69 -63.81 129.88
CA THR A 251 -39.82 -63.71 130.83
C THR A 251 -40.64 -65.01 130.94
N LEU A 252 -40.50 -65.93 129.98
CA LEU A 252 -41.17 -67.24 130.01
C LEU A 252 -40.34 -68.32 130.73
N GLU A 253 -39.09 -68.06 131.09
CA GLU A 253 -38.21 -69.03 131.77
C GLU A 253 -38.09 -68.82 133.30
N ASP A 254 -38.50 -67.66 133.85
CA ASP A 254 -38.31 -67.31 135.28
C ASP A 254 -39.56 -67.42 136.19
N ARG A 255 -40.66 -68.03 135.71
CA ARG A 255 -41.91 -68.20 136.50
C ARG A 255 -42.47 -69.62 136.50
N ALA A 256 -41.59 -70.62 136.59
CA ALA A 256 -41.96 -72.02 136.71
C ALA A 256 -41.05 -72.79 137.69
N GLU A 257 -41.12 -72.49 139.00
CA GLU A 257 -40.76 -73.47 140.04
C GLU A 257 -41.48 -73.18 141.38
N ARG A 258 -42.35 -74.12 141.79
CA ARG A 258 -43.18 -74.22 143.02
C ARG A 258 -44.60 -73.61 143.02
N PHE A 259 -45.46 -74.18 142.18
CA PHE A 259 -46.76 -74.75 142.62
C PHE A 259 -47.19 -75.88 141.65
N PHE A 260 -47.35 -77.09 142.20
CA PHE A 260 -48.03 -78.30 141.66
C PHE A 260 -48.71 -78.92 142.89
N PRO A 261 -49.83 -79.69 142.83
CA PRO A 261 -50.44 -80.46 141.73
C PRO A 261 -51.96 -80.12 141.56
N THR A 262 -52.73 -80.56 140.54
CA THR A 262 -53.27 -81.93 140.32
C THR A 262 -54.11 -82.01 139.02
N CYS A 263 -53.87 -83.08 138.22
CA CYS A 263 -54.82 -84.02 137.57
C CYS A 263 -56.20 -83.50 137.09
N CYS A 264 -56.64 -83.72 135.84
CA CYS A 264 -56.82 -84.99 135.09
C CYS A 264 -56.65 -84.76 133.57
N MET A 265 -55.92 -85.60 132.81
CA MET A 265 -56.42 -86.75 132.02
C MET A 265 -57.69 -86.43 131.21
N SER A 266 -57.85 -86.67 129.90
CA SER A 266 -57.16 -87.49 128.90
C SER A 266 -58.05 -87.52 127.64
N LEU A 267 -57.50 -87.49 126.42
CA LEU A 267 -58.05 -88.03 125.15
C LEU A 267 -57.07 -87.65 124.00
N TRP A 268 -55.95 -88.35 123.79
CA TRP A 268 -55.79 -89.62 123.05
C TRP A 268 -56.38 -89.64 121.62
N CYS A 269 -55.47 -89.48 120.65
CA CYS A 269 -55.36 -90.16 119.35
C CYS A 269 -56.61 -90.46 118.48
N TRP A 270 -56.82 -89.63 117.45
CA TRP A 270 -57.29 -89.98 116.08
C TRP A 270 -57.32 -88.65 115.27
N ALA A 271 -56.92 -88.50 114.01
CA ALA A 271 -56.72 -89.47 112.94
C ALA A 271 -55.80 -88.87 111.85
N ALA A 272 -55.12 -89.77 111.15
CA ALA A 272 -54.53 -89.54 109.84
C ALA A 272 -55.61 -89.46 108.74
N GLY A 273 -55.31 -88.75 107.64
CA GLY A 273 -56.02 -88.83 106.37
C GLY A 273 -55.85 -87.55 105.55
N LEU A 274 -55.08 -87.52 104.46
CA LEU A 274 -55.25 -88.17 103.13
C LEU A 274 -55.73 -87.15 102.08
N LYS A 275 -55.05 -87.21 100.92
CA LYS A 275 -55.51 -86.84 99.56
C LYS A 275 -55.68 -85.35 99.26
N ALA A 276 -54.81 -84.73 98.46
CA ALA A 276 -54.65 -84.87 97.00
C ALA A 276 -55.79 -84.27 96.16
N ARG A 277 -55.34 -83.39 95.25
CA ARG A 277 -55.90 -83.00 93.94
C ARG A 277 -57.20 -82.19 93.88
N ARG A 278 -57.16 -81.32 92.85
CA ARG A 278 -58.23 -80.65 92.12
C ARG A 278 -58.46 -79.23 92.62
N ASP A 279 -57.72 -78.28 92.01
CA ASP A 279 -58.07 -77.59 90.77
C ASP A 279 -59.22 -76.62 90.99
N ALA A 280 -59.06 -75.42 90.43
CA ALA A 280 -60.08 -74.73 89.65
C ALA A 280 -61.39 -74.45 90.41
N VAL A 281 -61.85 -73.22 90.55
CA VAL A 281 -62.01 -72.20 89.52
C VAL A 281 -63.16 -71.35 90.06
N GLU A 282 -63.18 -70.08 89.68
CA GLU A 282 -64.41 -69.27 89.64
C GLU A 282 -65.07 -68.90 90.98
N THR A 283 -65.52 -67.68 91.18
CA THR A 283 -65.44 -66.43 90.45
C THR A 283 -66.27 -65.46 91.28
N SER A 284 -66.07 -64.19 90.97
CA SER A 284 -67.19 -63.27 90.75
C SER A 284 -67.82 -62.63 91.96
N LYS A 285 -67.76 -61.30 91.82
CA LYS A 285 -68.88 -60.35 91.89
C LYS A 285 -69.00 -59.68 93.24
N GLU A 286 -68.66 -58.40 93.28
CA GLU A 286 -69.54 -57.25 92.96
C GLU A 286 -69.81 -56.59 94.33
N GLN A 287 -69.90 -55.29 94.52
CA GLN A 287 -70.05 -54.12 93.65
C GLN A 287 -69.90 -52.88 94.55
N GLU A 288 -69.71 -51.73 93.91
CA GLU A 288 -69.56 -50.34 94.43
C GLU A 288 -68.13 -49.86 94.74
#